data_AF-A0AA92WMB7-F1
#
_entry.id   AF-A0AA92WMB7-F1
#
_cell.length_a   1.000
_cell.length_b   1.000
_cell.length_c   1.000
_cell.angle_alpha   90.00
_cell.angle_beta   90.00
_cell.angle_gamma   90.00
#
_symmetry.space_group_name_H-M   'P 1'
#
loop_
_entity.id
_entity.type
_entity.pdbx_description
1 polymer ?
#
loop_
_entity_poly.entity_id
_entity_poly.type
_entity_poly.pdbx_seq_one_letter_code
_entity_poly.pdbx_strand_id
1 'polypeptide(L)'
;MKIKKDFKLREICGEYVVTAEGMQAVDFTKLISLNETAAFLWKAAEKQGEFTIASLAQALCDEYDVVMAQAEKDCEAIIAQWQKEGLV
;
A
#
# COMPACT_ATOMS: atom_id res chain seq x y z
N MET A 1 -7.72 -5.93 -7.61
CA MET A 1 -6.55 -6.47 -6.89
C MET A 1 -6.82 -6.41 -5.39
N LYS A 2 -6.12 -7.18 -4.56
CA LYS A 2 -6.33 -7.22 -3.11
C LYS A 2 -5.03 -7.49 -2.37
N ILE A 3 -4.80 -6.81 -1.26
CA ILE A 3 -3.66 -7.08 -0.37
C ILE A 3 -3.82 -8.47 0.24
N LYS A 4 -2.75 -9.27 0.19
CA LYS A 4 -2.73 -10.59 0.84
C LYS A 4 -2.89 -10.43 2.35
N LYS A 5 -3.72 -11.29 2.95
CA LYS A 5 -4.12 -11.19 4.36
C LYS A 5 -2.97 -11.30 5.35
N ASP A 6 -1.87 -11.91 4.90
CA ASP A 6 -0.69 -12.15 5.71
C ASP A 6 0.19 -10.90 5.84
N PHE A 7 -0.15 -9.78 5.19
CA PHE A 7 0.59 -8.52 5.32
C PHE A 7 -0.20 -7.47 6.09
N LYS A 8 0.49 -6.81 7.02
CA LYS A 8 -0.08 -5.74 7.83
C LYS A 8 0.80 -4.51 7.84
N LEU A 9 0.18 -3.35 7.73
CA LEU A 9 0.81 -2.06 7.95
C LEU A 9 0.91 -1.78 9.45
N ARG A 10 2.09 -1.42 9.92
CA ARG A 10 2.36 -0.94 11.28
C ARG A 10 2.99 0.45 11.22
N GLU A 11 2.70 1.24 12.23
CA GLU A 11 3.36 2.53 12.44
C GLU A 11 4.34 2.38 13.61
N ILE A 12 5.61 2.72 13.40
CA ILE A 12 6.68 2.62 14.39
C ILE A 12 7.45 3.94 14.35
N CYS A 13 7.44 4.71 15.45
CA CYS A 13 8.18 5.97 15.56
C CYS A 13 7.86 7.01 14.45
N GLY A 14 6.64 7.01 13.91
CA GLY A 14 6.24 7.90 12.81
C GLY A 14 6.61 7.38 11.41
N GLU A 15 7.21 6.20 11.32
CA GLU A 15 7.47 5.51 10.06
C GLU A 15 6.42 4.41 9.82
N TYR A 16 6.08 4.20 8.55
CA TYR A 16 5.12 3.19 8.13
C TYR A 16 5.84 1.97 7.58
N VAL A 17 5.56 0.79 8.13
CA VAL A 17 6.23 -0.45 7.75
C VAL A 17 5.23 -1.56 7.51
N VAL A 18 5.34 -2.23 6.37
CA VAL A 18 4.58 -3.44 6.06
C VAL A 18 5.36 -4.66 6.55
N THR A 19 4.69 -5.49 7.34
CA THR A 19 5.24 -6.73 7.91
C THR A 19 4.42 -7.94 7.48
N ALA A 20 5.08 -9.05 7.19
CA ALA A 20 4.40 -10.34 7.01
C ALA A 20 4.12 -11.00 8.38
N GLU A 21 2.86 -11.33 8.64
CA GLU A 21 2.40 -12.12 9.78
C GLU A 21 2.22 -13.58 9.34
N GLY A 22 3.04 -14.49 9.90
CA GLY A 22 2.88 -15.93 9.78
C GLY A 22 2.30 -16.57 11.06
N MET A 23 2.07 -17.88 11.05
CA MET A 23 1.35 -18.61 12.12
C MET A 23 1.90 -18.42 13.55
N GLN A 24 3.14 -17.98 13.76
CA GLN A 24 3.71 -17.80 15.11
C GLN A 24 4.71 -16.63 15.27
N ALA A 25 5.07 -15.89 14.22
CA ALA A 25 6.02 -14.78 14.33
C ALA A 25 5.86 -13.76 13.20
N VAL A 26 6.17 -12.50 13.51
CA VAL A 26 6.38 -11.45 12.50
C VAL A 26 7.70 -11.71 11.79
N ASP A 27 7.67 -11.84 10.47
CA ASP A 27 8.89 -12.00 9.67
C ASP A 27 9.47 -10.62 9.31
N PHE A 28 10.40 -10.16 10.14
CA PHE A 28 11.12 -8.90 9.95
C PHE A 28 12.11 -8.94 8.78
N THR A 29 12.34 -10.09 8.13
CA THR A 29 13.13 -10.12 6.89
C THR A 29 12.36 -9.57 5.69
N LYS A 30 11.03 -9.44 5.82
CA LYS A 30 10.12 -8.87 4.82
C LYS A 30 9.53 -7.54 5.28
N LEU A 31 10.39 -6.66 5.81
CA LEU A 31 10.01 -5.29 6.15
C LEU A 31 10.08 -4.42 4.91
N ILE A 32 8.95 -3.82 4.54
CA ILE A 32 8.90 -2.81 3.48
C ILE A 32 8.54 -1.50 4.15
N SER A 33 9.47 -0.55 4.13
CA SER A 33 9.21 0.81 4.62
C SER A 33 8.45 1.59 3.56
N LEU A 34 7.38 2.26 3.98
CA LEU A 34 6.54 3.09 3.15
C LEU A 34 6.71 4.55 3.59
N ASN A 35 6.75 5.44 2.61
CA ASN A 35 6.55 6.87 2.89
C ASN A 35 5.06 7.13 3.22
N GLU A 36 4.75 8.34 3.67
CA GLU A 36 3.40 8.72 4.09
C GLU A 36 2.34 8.47 3.01
N THR A 37 2.64 8.86 1.76
CA THR A 37 1.73 8.68 0.63
C THR A 37 1.48 7.20 0.30
N ALA A 38 2.53 6.38 0.33
CA ALA A 38 2.41 4.94 0.10
C ALA A 38 1.65 4.24 1.24
N ALA A 39 1.83 4.69 2.48
CA ALA A 39 1.07 4.22 3.63
C ALA A 39 -0.41 4.60 3.55
N PHE A 40 -0.72 5.82 3.08
CA PHE A 40 -2.08 6.24 2.80
C PHE A 40 -2.74 5.33 1.74
N LEU A 41 -2.06 5.08 0.62
CA LEU A 41 -2.55 4.19 -0.43
C LEU A 41 -2.78 2.76 0.08
N TRP A 42 -1.87 2.25 0.93
CA TRP A 42 -2.04 0.95 1.57
C TRP A 42 -3.30 0.90 2.44
N LYS A 43 -3.52 1.92 3.30
CA LYS A 43 -4.72 2.02 4.14
C LYS A 43 -5.99 2.09 3.29
N ALA A 44 -5.97 2.85 2.19
CA ALA A 44 -7.09 2.94 1.25
C ALA A 44 -7.39 1.58 0.60
N ALA A 45 -6.35 0.87 0.13
CA ALA A 45 -6.45 -0.47 -0.44
C ALA A 45 -7.00 -1.49 0.57
N GLU A 46 -6.53 -1.47 1.83
CA GLU A 46 -7.02 -2.36 2.88
C GLU A 46 -8.50 -2.10 3.22
N LYS A 47 -8.91 -0.82 3.26
CA LYS A 47 -10.29 -0.40 3.52
C LYS A 47 -11.25 -0.75 2.38
N GLN A 48 -10.82 -0.60 1.14
CA GLN A 48 -11.60 -0.98 -0.06
C GLN A 48 -11.68 -2.50 -0.21
N GLY A 49 -10.68 -3.24 0.27
CA GLY A 49 -10.59 -4.69 0.16
C GLY A 49 -10.20 -5.14 -1.25
N GLU A 50 -11.11 -5.03 -2.21
CA GLU A 50 -10.78 -5.12 -3.63
C GLU A 50 -10.68 -3.71 -4.22
N PHE A 51 -9.53 -3.42 -4.83
CA PHE A 51 -9.22 -2.09 -5.37
C PHE A 51 -8.68 -2.16 -6.80
N THR A 52 -8.72 -1.03 -7.49
CA THR A 52 -8.17 -0.83 -8.83
C THR A 52 -7.21 0.36 -8.82
N ILE A 53 -6.41 0.50 -9.88
CA ILE A 53 -5.53 1.68 -10.06
C ILE A 53 -6.38 2.95 -9.99
N ALA A 54 -7.49 3.00 -10.73
CA ALA A 54 -8.38 4.15 -10.76
C ALA A 54 -8.97 4.48 -9.38
N SER A 55 -9.36 3.48 -8.57
CA SER A 55 -9.93 3.73 -7.25
C SER A 55 -8.91 4.27 -6.24
N LEU A 56 -7.65 3.84 -6.36
CA LEU A 56 -6.55 4.36 -5.54
C LEU A 56 -6.09 5.74 -6.03
N ALA A 57 -6.04 5.96 -7.34
CA ALA A 57 -5.71 7.26 -7.92
C ALA A 57 -6.75 8.32 -7.55
N GLN A 58 -8.05 7.95 -7.55
CA GLN A 58 -9.10 8.84 -7.05
C GLN A 58 -8.89 9.18 -5.57
N ALA A 59 -8.61 8.18 -4.72
CA ALA A 59 -8.33 8.43 -3.30
C ALA A 59 -7.10 9.35 -3.11
N LEU A 60 -6.11 9.24 -3.98
CA LEU A 60 -4.94 10.12 -3.97
C LEU A 60 -5.31 11.56 -4.36
N CYS A 61 -6.16 11.75 -5.37
CA CYS A 61 -6.64 13.07 -5.80
C CYS A 61 -7.60 13.70 -4.79
N ASP A 62 -8.32 12.89 -4.01
CA ASP A 62 -9.25 13.37 -2.98
C ASP A 62 -8.50 13.89 -1.74
N GLU A 63 -7.37 13.26 -1.39
CA GLU A 63 -6.54 13.61 -0.23
C GLU A 63 -5.46 14.64 -0.58
N TYR A 64 -4.87 14.53 -1.76
CA TYR A 64 -3.77 15.37 -2.23
C TYR A 64 -4.19 16.14 -3.48
N ASP A 65 -3.72 17.39 -3.61
CA ASP A 65 -3.94 18.21 -4.80
C ASP A 65 -3.02 17.75 -5.94
N VAL A 66 -3.34 16.59 -6.51
CA VAL A 66 -2.61 15.95 -7.60
C VAL A 66 -3.57 15.69 -8.77
N VAL A 67 -3.04 15.81 -9.99
CA VAL A 67 -3.83 15.55 -11.19
C VAL A 67 -4.03 14.06 -11.37
N MET A 68 -5.24 13.64 -11.77
CA MET A 68 -5.59 12.23 -11.98
C MET A 68 -4.56 11.46 -12.83
N ALA A 69 -4.09 12.05 -13.92
CA ALA A 69 -3.09 11.41 -14.79
C ALA A 69 -1.73 11.16 -14.09
N GLN A 70 -1.36 11.98 -13.10
CA GLN A 70 -0.17 11.76 -12.28
C GLN A 70 -0.45 10.71 -11.20
N ALA A 71 -1.60 10.82 -10.53
CA ALA A 71 -2.03 9.86 -9.52
C ALA A 71 -2.13 8.43 -10.07
N GLU A 72 -2.63 8.25 -11.30
CA GLU A 72 -2.68 6.96 -11.97
C GLU A 72 -1.29 6.38 -12.19
N LYS A 73 -0.33 7.17 -12.68
CA LYS A 73 1.05 6.72 -12.88
C LYS A 73 1.72 6.32 -11.58
N ASP A 74 1.52 7.10 -10.53
CA ASP A 74 2.09 6.82 -9.22
C ASP A 74 1.45 5.56 -8.61
N CYS A 75 0.14 5.39 -8.78
CA CYS A 75 -0.58 4.17 -8.38
C CYS A 75 -0.15 2.95 -9.19
N GLU A 76 0.10 3.09 -10.49
CA GLU A 76 0.63 2.01 -11.32
C GLU A 76 2.02 1.58 -10.86
N ALA A 77 2.92 2.54 -10.60
CA ALA A 77 4.27 2.26 -10.14
C ALA A 77 4.31 1.52 -8.80
N ILE A 78 3.52 1.98 -7.82
CA ILE A 78 3.47 1.34 -6.50
C ILE A 78 2.81 -0.04 -6.53
N ILE A 79 1.75 -0.22 -7.32
CA ILE A 79 1.09 -1.53 -7.48
C ILE A 79 2.02 -2.51 -8.18
N ALA A 80 2.78 -2.07 -9.19
CA ALA A 80 3.79 -2.91 -9.83
C ALA A 80 4.86 -3.36 -8.82
N GLN A 81 5.27 -2.47 -7.92
CA GLN A 81 6.18 -2.83 -6.82
C GLN A 81 5.53 -3.84 -5.86
N TRP A 82 4.27 -3.65 -5.48
CA TRP A 82 3.55 -4.59 -4.64
C TRP A 82 3.41 -5.98 -5.28
N GLN A 83 3.19 -6.05 -6.59
CA GLN A 83 3.15 -7.31 -7.33
C GLN A 83 4.52 -8.00 -7.35
N LYS A 84 5.59 -7.23 -7.58
CA LYS A 84 6.96 -7.75 -7.60
C LYS A 84 7.39 -8.32 -6.24
N GLU A 85 7.04 -7.62 -5.15
CA GLU A 85 7.30 -8.08 -3.78
C GLU A 85 6.29 -9.13 -3.29
N GLY A 86 5.26 -9.42 -4.09
CA GLY A 86 4.26 -10.45 -3.80
C GLY A 86 3.29 -10.08 -2.68
N LEU A 87 2.98 -8.80 -2.49
CA LEU A 87 2.05 -8.26 -1.49
C LEU A 87 0.58 -8.34 -1.92
N VAL A 88 0.33 -8.29 -3.23
CA VAL A 88 -0.98 -8.38 -3.89
C VAL A 88 -1.08 -9.56 -4.84
#